data_AF-A0A1H0A5R4-F1
#
_entry.id   AF-A0A1H0A5R4-F1
#
_cell.length_a   1.000
_cell.length_b   1.000
_cell.length_c   1.000
_cell.angle_alpha   90.00
_cell.angle_beta   90.00
_cell.angle_gamma   90.00
#
_symmetry.space_group_name_H-M   'P 1'
#
loop_
_entity.id
_entity.type
_entity.pdbx_description
1 polymer ?
#
loop_
_entity_poly.entity_id
_entity_poly.type
_entity_poly.pdbx_seq_one_letter_code
_entity_poly.pdbx_strand_id
1 'polypeptide(L)'
;MTPPPPTTGPAFGLRYLDLALRAARRQLWSIGLSAVAMWLLGALAIAFDARRLATVAIVVLAVLITVLAIVLYVLIGGWLRAAARMFAAESWRPVAVRGVRGRFLEVESPEGVIHIRFVAGAEPFLQAVGRAEEVWLVGPDKHGWVAVHLAGMRAPLPGRAVQQRPDLPRTAISAYDPEAPASADAVTSTVARLLIRHSRQLYTPAKIALSVGLGVLLSTVWTGEVVLVAISAVAVLVAVVLFVRARKRLGGWTKLRQLLDAGPWQRVPAELDEPWEPGRRGYADATATLTFPDGERVPVRLPLMGIDVAEYMRNTGTVWIAGEPGTTFAVGVPGSAILAVADQLQSGPRRAQVQA
;
A
#
# COMPACT_ATOMS: atom_id res chain seq x y z
N MET A 1 12.86 7.00 -15.32
CA MET A 1 11.54 6.36 -15.46
C MET A 1 11.75 4.85 -15.30
N THR A 2 10.87 4.13 -14.60
CA THR A 2 10.91 2.66 -14.62
C THR A 2 10.76 2.15 -16.04
N PRO A 3 11.43 1.05 -16.41
CA PRO A 3 11.32 0.48 -17.74
C PRO A 3 9.86 0.12 -18.03
N PRO A 4 9.40 0.26 -19.29
CA PRO A 4 8.09 -0.21 -19.69
C PRO A 4 7.99 -1.73 -19.45
N PRO A 5 6.79 -2.25 -19.17
CA PRO A 5 6.59 -3.68 -19.10
C PRO A 5 6.89 -4.34 -20.46
N PRO A 6 7.27 -5.63 -20.48
CA PRO A 6 7.58 -6.33 -21.72
C PRO A 6 6.36 -6.35 -22.64
N THR A 7 6.54 -5.88 -23.87
CA THR A 7 5.51 -5.85 -24.92
C THR A 7 5.50 -7.12 -25.77
N THR A 8 6.54 -7.95 -25.64
CA THR A 8 6.67 -9.25 -26.32
C THR A 8 6.44 -10.39 -25.35
N GLY A 9 5.63 -11.37 -25.78
CA GLY A 9 5.26 -12.52 -24.96
C GLY A 9 4.20 -12.23 -23.90
N PRO A 10 3.86 -13.21 -23.06
CA PRO A 10 2.86 -13.05 -22.01
C PRO A 10 3.23 -11.92 -21.06
N ALA A 11 2.23 -11.14 -20.63
CA ALA A 11 2.39 -10.09 -19.62
C ALA A 11 2.82 -10.60 -18.23
N PHE A 12 2.86 -11.92 -18.04
CA PHE A 12 3.39 -12.61 -16.87
C PHE A 12 4.93 -12.56 -16.79
N GLY A 13 5.51 -12.96 -15.66
CA GLY A 13 6.96 -13.06 -15.47
C GLY A 13 7.61 -11.84 -14.82
N LEU A 14 6.84 -10.76 -14.63
CA LEU A 14 7.25 -9.64 -13.79
C LEU A 14 7.16 -10.06 -12.32
N ARG A 15 8.32 -10.24 -11.65
CA ARG A 15 8.42 -10.61 -10.22
C ARG A 15 7.50 -9.76 -9.34
N TYR A 16 7.38 -8.47 -9.68
CA TYR A 16 6.55 -7.56 -8.94
C TYR A 16 5.05 -7.87 -9.07
N LEU A 17 4.58 -8.21 -10.26
CA LEU A 17 3.18 -8.56 -10.54
C LEU A 17 2.75 -9.80 -9.76
N ASP A 18 3.58 -10.84 -9.77
CA ASP A 18 3.30 -12.12 -9.10
C ASP A 18 3.13 -11.97 -7.60
N LEU A 19 3.99 -11.17 -7.01
CA LEU A 19 3.94 -10.86 -5.58
C LEU A 19 2.70 -10.01 -5.24
N ALA A 20 2.30 -9.07 -6.11
CA ALA A 20 1.08 -8.29 -5.92
C ALA A 20 -0.17 -9.18 -5.99
N LEU A 21 -0.27 -10.06 -7.00
CA LEU A 21 -1.36 -11.03 -7.13
C LEU A 21 -1.40 -12.02 -5.96
N ARG A 22 -0.23 -12.53 -5.52
CA ARG A 22 -0.12 -13.41 -4.34
C ARG A 22 -0.53 -12.70 -3.06
N ALA A 23 -0.12 -11.45 -2.87
CA ALA A 23 -0.52 -10.65 -1.71
C ALA A 23 -2.04 -10.43 -1.67
N ALA A 24 -2.65 -10.07 -2.80
CA ALA A 24 -4.09 -9.89 -2.92
C ALA A 24 -4.87 -11.19 -2.64
N ARG A 25 -4.44 -12.33 -3.22
CA ARG A 25 -5.05 -13.64 -2.93
C ARG A 25 -4.94 -13.99 -1.45
N ARG A 26 -3.76 -13.82 -0.85
CA ARG A 26 -3.54 -14.10 0.58
C ARG A 26 -4.39 -13.21 1.46
N GLN A 27 -4.57 -11.94 1.10
CA GLN A 27 -5.45 -11.04 1.84
C GLN A 27 -6.90 -11.54 1.82
N LEU A 28 -7.42 -11.94 0.66
CA LEU A 28 -8.76 -12.54 0.56
C LEU A 28 -8.88 -13.80 1.43
N TRP A 29 -7.88 -14.68 1.40
CA TRP A 29 -7.83 -15.86 2.26
C TRP A 29 -7.82 -15.50 3.75
N SER A 30 -7.03 -14.51 4.17
CA SER A 30 -6.98 -14.08 5.57
C SER A 30 -8.30 -13.51 6.08
N ILE A 31 -9.06 -12.82 5.21
CA ILE A 31 -10.39 -12.31 5.54
C ILE A 31 -11.38 -13.47 5.66
N GLY A 32 -11.34 -14.43 4.73
CA GLY A 32 -12.15 -15.65 4.82
C GLY A 32 -11.88 -16.47 6.08
N LEU A 33 -10.60 -16.67 6.44
CA LEU A 33 -10.22 -17.34 7.69
C LEU A 33 -10.69 -16.57 8.93
N SER A 34 -10.67 -15.24 8.88
CA SER A 34 -11.17 -14.39 9.96
C SER A 34 -12.69 -14.53 10.13
N ALA A 35 -13.44 -14.65 9.02
CA ALA A 35 -14.88 -14.94 9.06
C ALA A 35 -15.16 -16.29 9.73
N VAL A 36 -14.44 -17.35 9.32
CA VAL A 36 -14.57 -18.69 9.91
C VAL A 36 -14.25 -18.67 11.41
N ALA A 37 -13.16 -18.00 11.80
CA ALA A 37 -12.78 -17.86 13.20
C ALA A 37 -13.86 -17.16 14.04
N MET A 38 -14.51 -16.12 13.50
CA MET A 38 -15.62 -15.44 14.21
C MET A 38 -16.85 -16.32 14.36
N TRP A 39 -17.19 -17.13 13.37
CA TRP A 39 -18.27 -18.10 13.50
C TRP A 39 -17.97 -19.16 14.57
N LEU A 40 -16.72 -19.64 14.64
CA LEU A 40 -16.29 -20.56 15.69
C LEU A 40 -16.39 -19.92 17.08
N LEU A 41 -15.95 -18.66 17.23
CA LEU A 41 -16.12 -17.93 18.49
C LEU A 41 -17.60 -17.73 18.85
N GLY A 42 -18.45 -17.44 17.88
CA GLY A 42 -19.89 -17.32 18.09
C GLY A 42 -20.53 -18.63 18.54
N ALA A 43 -20.17 -19.76 17.91
CA ALA A 43 -20.63 -21.08 18.29
C ALA A 43 -20.17 -21.45 19.71
N LEU A 44 -18.92 -21.12 20.06
CA LEU A 44 -18.38 -21.31 21.40
C LEU A 44 -19.15 -20.49 22.45
N ALA A 45 -19.42 -19.21 22.15
CA ALA A 45 -20.18 -18.33 23.05
C ALA A 45 -21.61 -18.86 23.30
N ILE A 46 -22.26 -19.42 22.28
CA ILE A 46 -23.57 -20.07 22.41
C ILE A 46 -23.48 -21.33 23.28
N ALA A 47 -22.46 -22.17 23.06
CA ALA A 47 -22.29 -23.44 23.77
C ALA A 47 -22.04 -23.29 25.28
N PHE A 48 -21.36 -22.22 25.70
CA PHE A 48 -21.04 -21.94 27.10
C PHE A 48 -22.05 -21.04 27.81
N ASP A 49 -23.23 -20.82 27.22
CA ASP A 49 -24.26 -19.88 27.72
C ASP A 49 -23.67 -18.52 28.10
N ALA A 50 -22.73 -18.02 27.29
CA ALA A 50 -22.19 -16.69 27.47
C ALA A 50 -23.36 -15.71 27.43
N ARG A 51 -23.49 -14.88 28.47
CA ARG A 51 -24.62 -13.95 28.69
C ARG A 51 -25.15 -13.40 27.36
N ARG A 52 -26.45 -13.57 27.11
CA ARG A 52 -27.13 -13.36 25.81
C ARG A 52 -26.70 -12.09 25.03
N LEU A 53 -26.33 -11.00 25.73
CA LEU A 53 -25.87 -9.75 25.10
C LEU A 53 -24.52 -9.86 24.35
N ALA A 54 -23.55 -10.62 24.88
CA ALA A 54 -22.24 -10.77 24.23
C ALA A 54 -22.34 -11.61 22.96
N THR A 55 -23.16 -12.67 23.00
CA THR A 55 -23.41 -13.57 21.88
C THR A 55 -24.01 -12.83 20.69
N VAL A 56 -24.97 -11.92 20.92
CA VAL A 56 -25.55 -11.10 19.84
C VAL A 56 -24.48 -10.25 19.14
N ALA A 57 -23.60 -9.58 19.88
CA ALA A 57 -22.55 -8.76 19.29
C ALA A 57 -21.54 -9.59 18.47
N ILE A 58 -21.16 -10.78 18.95
CA ILE A 58 -20.24 -11.69 18.24
C ILE A 58 -20.89 -12.17 16.93
N VAL A 59 -22.16 -12.60 16.97
CA VAL A 59 -22.88 -13.06 15.77
C VAL A 59 -23.02 -11.94 14.75
N VAL A 60 -23.39 -10.71 15.18
CA VAL A 60 -23.47 -9.55 14.29
C VAL A 60 -22.11 -9.28 13.63
N LEU A 61 -21.01 -9.30 14.39
CA LEU A 61 -19.66 -9.10 13.86
C LEU A 61 -19.27 -10.21 12.87
N ALA A 62 -19.60 -11.47 13.17
CA ALA A 62 -19.35 -12.60 12.28
C ALA A 62 -20.08 -12.44 10.94
N VAL A 63 -21.36 -12.02 10.96
CA VAL A 63 -22.15 -11.72 9.77
C VAL A 63 -21.51 -10.58 8.97
N LEU A 64 -21.15 -9.47 9.61
CA LEU A 64 -20.53 -8.32 8.94
C LEU A 64 -19.21 -8.69 8.26
N ILE A 65 -18.34 -9.43 8.94
CA ILE A 65 -17.06 -9.89 8.37
C ILE A 65 -17.30 -10.87 7.23
N THR A 66 -18.31 -11.73 7.33
CA THR A 66 -18.69 -12.68 6.26
C THR A 66 -19.19 -11.95 5.01
N VAL A 67 -20.09 -10.98 5.17
CA VAL A 67 -20.59 -10.14 4.07
C VAL A 67 -19.42 -9.40 3.42
N LEU A 68 -18.53 -8.81 4.20
CA LEU A 68 -17.32 -8.16 3.68
C LEU A 68 -16.43 -9.14 2.92
N ALA A 69 -16.20 -10.34 3.45
CA ALA A 69 -15.41 -11.39 2.80
C ALA A 69 -16.01 -11.78 1.44
N ILE A 70 -17.33 -11.99 1.38
CA ILE A 70 -18.05 -12.33 0.15
C ILE A 70 -17.92 -11.19 -0.87
N VAL A 71 -18.20 -9.94 -0.47
CA VAL A 71 -18.10 -8.77 -1.35
C VAL A 71 -16.69 -8.63 -1.92
N LEU A 72 -15.65 -8.73 -1.08
CA LEU A 72 -14.26 -8.65 -1.53
C LEU A 72 -13.88 -9.83 -2.43
N TYR A 73 -14.37 -11.03 -2.14
CA TYR A 73 -14.10 -12.21 -2.96
C TYR A 73 -14.77 -12.11 -4.34
N VAL A 74 -15.99 -11.59 -4.42
CA VAL A 74 -16.69 -11.37 -5.69
C VAL A 74 -15.99 -10.27 -6.50
N LEU A 75 -15.68 -9.12 -5.88
CA LEU A 75 -15.09 -7.98 -6.58
C LEU A 75 -13.63 -8.22 -6.97
N ILE A 76 -12.78 -8.56 -6.00
CA ILE A 76 -11.32 -8.72 -6.19
C ILE A 76 -11.00 -10.12 -6.70
N GLY A 77 -11.66 -11.16 -6.18
CA GLY A 77 -11.40 -12.54 -6.61
C GLY A 77 -11.83 -12.78 -8.06
N GLY A 78 -12.93 -12.18 -8.51
CA GLY A 78 -13.34 -12.18 -9.93
C GLY A 78 -12.27 -11.58 -10.83
N TRP A 79 -11.76 -10.39 -10.47
CA TRP A 79 -10.65 -9.74 -11.19
C TRP A 79 -9.36 -10.57 -11.14
N LEU A 80 -8.94 -11.09 -9.99
CA LEU A 80 -7.70 -11.86 -9.86
C LEU A 80 -7.67 -13.12 -10.74
N ARG A 81 -8.82 -13.78 -10.92
CA ARG A 81 -8.95 -14.91 -11.85
C ARG A 81 -8.87 -14.46 -13.30
N ALA A 82 -9.52 -13.34 -13.66
CA ALA A 82 -9.44 -12.77 -15.00
C ALA A 82 -8.00 -12.33 -15.32
N ALA A 83 -7.37 -11.57 -14.43
CA ALA A 83 -6.00 -11.09 -14.54
C ALA A 83 -5.00 -12.23 -14.77
N ALA A 84 -5.10 -13.33 -14.02
CA ALA A 84 -4.23 -14.49 -14.21
C ALA A 84 -4.36 -15.11 -15.62
N ARG A 85 -5.57 -15.16 -16.18
CA ARG A 85 -5.78 -15.65 -17.55
C ARG A 85 -5.28 -14.67 -18.60
N MET A 86 -5.62 -13.38 -18.45
CA MET A 86 -5.21 -12.36 -19.42
C MET A 86 -3.69 -12.21 -19.45
N PHE A 87 -3.01 -12.19 -18.30
CA PHE A 87 -1.55 -12.07 -18.26
C PHE A 87 -0.82 -13.29 -18.85
N ALA A 88 -1.46 -14.45 -18.85
CA ALA A 88 -0.91 -15.65 -19.50
C ALA A 88 -1.15 -15.65 -21.01
N ALA A 89 -2.22 -15.00 -21.49
CA ALA A 89 -2.66 -15.07 -22.88
C ALA A 89 -2.21 -13.87 -23.73
N GLU A 90 -2.05 -12.70 -23.13
CA GLU A 90 -1.81 -11.43 -23.84
C GLU A 90 -0.54 -10.73 -23.34
N SER A 91 0.06 -9.93 -24.22
CA SER A 91 1.16 -9.04 -23.89
C SER A 91 0.66 -7.67 -23.42
N TRP A 92 1.56 -6.91 -22.77
CA TRP A 92 1.29 -5.50 -22.48
C TRP A 92 1.28 -4.69 -23.77
N ARG A 93 0.21 -3.92 -23.98
CA ARG A 93 0.04 -3.06 -25.15
C ARG A 93 0.07 -1.60 -24.73
N PRO A 94 0.99 -0.77 -25.24
CA PRO A 94 0.97 0.66 -24.99
C PRO A 94 -0.26 1.28 -25.64
N VAL A 95 -0.92 2.19 -24.92
CA VAL A 95 -2.05 2.99 -25.42
C VAL A 95 -1.94 4.42 -24.93
N ALA A 96 -2.31 5.37 -25.77
CA ALA A 96 -2.29 6.78 -25.41
C ALA A 96 -3.47 7.13 -24.49
N VAL A 97 -3.22 7.93 -23.46
CA VAL A 97 -4.25 8.44 -22.56
C VAL A 97 -4.89 9.68 -23.17
N ARG A 98 -6.20 9.65 -23.42
CA ARG A 98 -6.96 10.81 -23.92
C ARG A 98 -7.56 11.66 -22.80
N GLY A 99 -7.75 11.08 -21.63
CA GLY A 99 -8.19 11.80 -20.44
C GLY A 99 -8.89 10.93 -19.41
N VAL A 100 -9.19 11.57 -18.28
CA VAL A 100 -9.86 10.93 -17.13
C VAL A 100 -11.17 11.66 -16.85
N ARG A 101 -12.22 10.91 -16.52
CA ARG A 101 -13.56 11.40 -16.18
C ARG A 101 -14.08 10.67 -14.95
N GLY A 102 -13.93 11.28 -13.77
CA GLY A 102 -14.20 10.59 -12.51
C GLY A 102 -13.36 9.33 -12.40
N ARG A 103 -14.01 8.16 -12.25
CA ARG A 103 -13.36 6.84 -12.21
C ARG A 103 -13.16 6.16 -13.58
N PHE A 104 -13.33 6.91 -14.67
CA PHE A 104 -13.22 6.40 -16.03
C PHE A 104 -11.95 6.95 -16.70
N LEU A 105 -11.28 6.10 -17.45
CA LEU A 105 -10.15 6.42 -18.30
C LEU A 105 -10.56 6.29 -19.76
N GLU A 106 -10.28 7.30 -20.57
CA GLU A 106 -10.38 7.25 -22.03
C GLU A 106 -8.99 6.97 -22.59
N VAL A 107 -8.83 5.85 -23.30
CA VAL A 107 -7.58 5.52 -24.00
C VAL A 107 -7.82 5.39 -25.49
N GLU A 108 -6.78 5.65 -26.27
CA GLU A 108 -6.75 5.43 -27.71
C GLU A 108 -6.06 4.10 -28.03
N SER A 109 -6.83 3.20 -28.64
CA SER A 109 -6.36 1.92 -29.17
C SER A 109 -6.38 1.98 -30.70
N PRO A 110 -5.59 1.17 -31.42
CA PRO A 110 -5.67 1.06 -32.87
C PRO A 110 -7.08 0.76 -33.41
N GLU A 111 -7.91 0.07 -32.62
CA GLU A 111 -9.29 -0.28 -32.94
C GLU A 111 -10.31 0.83 -32.62
N GLY A 112 -9.89 1.91 -31.96
CA GLY A 112 -10.75 3.02 -31.56
C GLY A 112 -10.56 3.43 -30.09
N VAL A 113 -11.48 4.25 -29.60
CA VAL A 113 -11.45 4.74 -28.20
C VAL A 113 -12.05 3.69 -27.28
N ILE A 114 -11.30 3.29 -26.26
CA ILE A 114 -11.78 2.39 -25.21
C ILE A 114 -12.02 3.20 -23.94
N HIS A 115 -13.19 3.01 -23.33
CA HIS A 115 -13.53 3.59 -22.05
C HIS A 115 -13.35 2.54 -20.94
N ILE A 116 -12.52 2.82 -19.94
CA ILE A 116 -12.21 1.88 -18.87
C ILE A 116 -12.71 2.44 -17.54
N ARG A 117 -13.62 1.74 -16.89
CA ARG A 117 -14.08 2.05 -15.53
C ARG A 117 -13.26 1.30 -14.50
N PHE A 118 -12.55 2.01 -13.63
CA PHE A 118 -11.83 1.36 -12.54
C PHE A 118 -12.79 0.74 -11.53
N VAL A 119 -12.53 -0.52 -11.16
CA VAL A 119 -13.34 -1.29 -10.20
C VAL A 119 -12.89 -1.05 -8.77
N ALA A 120 -11.59 -0.87 -8.60
CA ALA A 120 -10.97 -0.44 -7.36
C ALA A 120 -9.84 0.52 -7.74
N GLY A 121 -9.67 1.58 -6.96
CA GLY A 121 -8.66 2.58 -7.23
C GLY A 121 -8.97 3.83 -6.43
N ALA A 122 -7.95 4.32 -5.75
CA ALA A 122 -8.01 5.62 -5.10
C ALA A 122 -7.76 6.71 -6.14
N GLU A 123 -8.43 7.85 -5.95
CA GLU A 123 -8.22 9.12 -6.67
C GLU A 123 -6.76 9.46 -7.07
N PRO A 124 -5.71 9.23 -6.24
CA PRO A 124 -4.33 9.53 -6.63
C PRO A 124 -3.86 8.77 -7.87
N PHE A 125 -4.32 7.53 -8.06
CA PHE A 125 -3.93 6.75 -9.24
C PHE A 125 -4.57 7.30 -10.51
N LEU A 126 -5.78 7.84 -10.41
CA LEU A 126 -6.47 8.49 -11.53
C LEU A 126 -5.76 9.78 -11.94
N GLN A 127 -5.29 10.57 -10.97
CA GLN A 127 -4.47 11.76 -11.21
C GLN A 127 -3.14 11.38 -11.86
N ALA A 128 -2.46 10.33 -11.35
CA ALA A 128 -1.20 9.85 -11.93
C ALA A 128 -1.39 9.33 -13.37
N VAL A 129 -2.45 8.56 -13.63
CA VAL A 129 -2.81 8.08 -14.97
C VAL A 129 -3.16 9.24 -15.90
N GLY A 130 -3.90 10.24 -15.42
CA GLY A 130 -4.27 11.39 -16.24
C GLY A 130 -3.11 12.32 -16.61
N ARG A 131 -1.97 12.21 -15.91
CA ARG A 131 -0.71 12.91 -16.26
C ARG A 131 0.14 12.13 -17.23
N ALA A 132 -0.04 10.81 -17.30
CA ALA A 132 0.74 10.00 -18.22
C ALA A 132 0.19 10.16 -19.63
N GLU A 133 1.10 10.26 -20.59
CA GLU A 133 0.77 10.27 -22.01
C GLU A 133 0.39 8.88 -22.50
N GLU A 134 1.00 7.85 -21.89
CA GLU A 134 0.84 6.45 -22.25
C GLU A 134 0.62 5.58 -21.01
N VAL A 135 -0.21 4.56 -21.16
CA VAL A 135 -0.37 3.46 -20.19
C VAL A 135 -0.29 2.12 -20.92
N TRP A 136 -0.04 1.05 -20.17
CA TRP A 136 0.00 -0.30 -20.73
C TRP A 136 -1.26 -1.06 -20.34
N LEU A 137 -1.87 -1.71 -21.33
CA LEU A 137 -3.08 -2.50 -21.15
C LEU A 137 -2.86 -3.98 -21.42
N VAL A 138 -3.62 -4.77 -20.68
CA VAL A 138 -3.88 -6.19 -20.96
C VAL A 138 -5.40 -6.41 -20.86
N GLY A 139 -5.98 -7.12 -21.82
CA GLY A 139 -7.42 -7.20 -22.06
C GLY A 139 -7.93 -6.15 -23.08
N PRO A 140 -9.25 -6.01 -23.26
CA PRO A 140 -10.31 -6.58 -22.45
C PRO A 140 -10.52 -8.09 -22.65
N ASP A 141 -10.82 -8.82 -21.56
CA ASP A 141 -11.33 -10.20 -21.67
C ASP A 141 -12.81 -10.25 -22.10
N LYS A 142 -13.34 -11.46 -22.31
CA LYS A 142 -14.75 -11.68 -22.67
C LYS A 142 -15.80 -11.13 -21.69
N HIS A 143 -15.38 -10.77 -20.47
CA HIS A 143 -16.24 -10.15 -19.46
C HIS A 143 -15.95 -8.65 -19.30
N GLY A 144 -15.13 -8.09 -20.19
CA GLY A 144 -14.70 -6.71 -20.22
C GLY A 144 -13.63 -6.37 -19.19
N TRP A 145 -13.00 -7.32 -18.50
CA TRP A 145 -11.93 -7.00 -17.55
C TRP A 145 -10.69 -6.48 -18.28
N VAL A 146 -10.09 -5.43 -17.74
CA VAL A 146 -8.86 -4.84 -18.24
C VAL A 146 -7.90 -4.65 -17.06
N ALA A 147 -6.62 -4.89 -17.29
CA ALA A 147 -5.55 -4.48 -16.37
C ALA A 147 -4.84 -3.27 -16.96
N VAL A 148 -4.81 -2.17 -16.20
CA VAL A 148 -4.11 -0.94 -16.59
C VAL A 148 -2.84 -0.83 -15.77
N HIS A 149 -1.69 -0.74 -16.42
CA HIS A 149 -0.41 -0.52 -15.78
C HIS A 149 0.11 0.88 -16.12
N LEU A 150 0.61 1.57 -15.10
CA LEU A 150 1.24 2.87 -15.22
C LEU A 150 2.72 2.70 -14.97
N ALA A 151 3.56 3.41 -15.72
CA ALA A 151 4.98 3.48 -15.41
C ALA A 151 5.16 3.94 -13.96
N GLY A 152 5.98 3.20 -13.21
CA GLY A 152 6.28 3.47 -11.82
C GLY A 152 5.31 2.84 -10.82
N MET A 153 4.30 2.10 -11.28
CA MET A 153 3.41 1.36 -10.38
C MET A 153 3.52 -0.15 -10.59
N ARG A 154 3.89 -0.91 -9.56
CA ARG A 154 3.88 -2.38 -9.58
C ARG A 154 2.52 -2.96 -9.93
N ALA A 155 1.50 -2.50 -9.22
CA ALA A 155 0.22 -3.19 -9.19
C ALA A 155 -0.65 -2.67 -10.34
N PRO A 156 -1.05 -3.54 -11.28
CA PRO A 156 -1.98 -3.13 -12.31
C PRO A 156 -3.31 -2.76 -11.67
N LEU A 157 -3.89 -1.66 -12.13
CA LEU A 157 -5.17 -1.18 -11.70
C LEU A 157 -6.28 -2.03 -12.35
N PRO A 158 -7.22 -2.57 -11.55
CA PRO A 158 -8.35 -3.32 -12.08
C PRO A 158 -9.37 -2.40 -12.75
N GLY A 159 -9.61 -2.61 -14.05
CA GLY A 159 -10.58 -1.88 -14.84
C GLY A 159 -11.62 -2.78 -15.50
N ARG A 160 -12.72 -2.20 -15.95
CA ARG A 160 -13.64 -2.80 -16.91
C ARG A 160 -13.82 -1.91 -18.13
N ALA A 161 -13.63 -2.45 -19.32
CA ALA A 161 -14.04 -1.81 -20.55
C ALA A 161 -15.57 -1.62 -20.56
N VAL A 162 -16.01 -0.43 -20.92
CA VAL A 162 -17.42 -0.06 -21.07
C VAL A 162 -17.60 0.51 -22.48
N GLN A 163 -18.73 0.17 -23.12
CA GLN A 163 -18.99 0.61 -24.50
C GLN A 163 -19.40 2.08 -24.56
N GLN A 164 -20.15 2.55 -23.57
CA GLN A 164 -20.67 3.91 -23.54
C GLN A 164 -19.65 4.85 -22.91
N ARG A 165 -19.40 5.97 -23.60
CA ARG A 165 -18.69 7.11 -23.02
C ARG A 165 -19.48 7.62 -21.81
N PRO A 166 -18.85 7.80 -20.64
CA PRO A 166 -19.53 8.36 -19.50
C PRO A 166 -19.89 9.84 -19.74
N ASP A 167 -21.13 10.21 -19.44
CA ASP A 167 -21.56 11.61 -19.41
C ASP A 167 -21.13 12.28 -18.10
N LEU A 168 -19.82 12.47 -17.97
CA LEU A 168 -19.18 13.12 -16.82
C LEU A 168 -18.16 14.12 -17.34
N PRO A 169 -17.97 15.30 -16.72
CA PRO A 169 -16.95 16.25 -17.15
C PRO A 169 -15.54 15.64 -17.07
N ARG A 170 -14.62 16.15 -17.88
CA ARG A 170 -13.20 15.80 -17.77
C ARG A 170 -12.70 16.21 -16.38
N THR A 171 -12.07 15.26 -15.69
CA THR A 171 -11.44 15.51 -14.40
C THR A 171 -10.26 16.43 -14.62
N ALA A 172 -10.22 17.54 -13.89
CA ALA A 172 -9.06 18.41 -13.87
C ALA A 172 -7.86 17.62 -13.33
N ILE A 173 -6.84 17.48 -14.16
CA ILE A 173 -5.57 16.87 -13.76
C ILE A 173 -4.71 17.98 -13.18
N SER A 174 -4.30 17.81 -11.93
CA SER A 174 -3.41 18.77 -11.28
C SER A 174 -2.08 18.79 -12.04
N ALA A 175 -1.63 19.96 -12.48
CA ALA A 175 -0.30 20.12 -13.06
C ALA A 175 0.76 19.85 -11.99
N TYR A 176 1.88 19.27 -12.40
CA TYR A 176 3.07 19.16 -11.55
C TYR A 176 3.86 20.46 -11.65
N ASP A 177 4.11 21.09 -10.50
CA ASP A 177 4.98 22.26 -10.39
C ASP A 177 6.32 21.81 -9.76
N PRO A 178 7.44 21.86 -10.49
CA PRO A 178 8.73 21.39 -10.00
C PRO A 178 9.32 22.27 -8.88
N GLU A 179 8.93 23.54 -8.79
CA GLU A 179 9.45 24.50 -7.80
C GLU A 179 8.62 24.49 -6.51
N ALA A 180 7.38 24.02 -6.58
CA ALA A 180 6.51 23.90 -5.43
C ALA A 180 7.00 22.79 -4.47
N PRO A 181 6.69 22.89 -3.17
CA PRO A 181 6.93 21.80 -2.23
C PRO A 181 6.31 20.47 -2.69
N ALA A 182 6.98 19.35 -2.41
CA ALA A 182 6.51 18.03 -2.81
C ALA A 182 5.08 17.69 -2.33
N SER A 183 4.63 18.30 -1.24
CA SER A 183 3.26 18.18 -0.72
C SER A 183 2.20 18.91 -1.54
N ALA A 184 2.57 19.90 -2.36
CA ALA A 184 1.65 20.61 -3.25
C ALA A 184 1.16 19.71 -4.39
N ASP A 185 1.92 18.65 -4.72
CA ASP A 185 1.49 17.65 -5.67
C ASP A 185 0.29 16.83 -5.13
N ALA A 186 -0.84 16.92 -5.83
CA ALA A 186 -2.09 16.23 -5.46
C ALA A 186 -1.94 14.70 -5.39
N VAL A 187 -1.10 14.10 -6.27
CA VAL A 187 -0.84 12.66 -6.27
C VAL A 187 -0.05 12.30 -5.01
N THR A 188 1.11 12.93 -4.82
CA THR A 188 2.01 12.70 -3.68
C THR A 188 1.29 12.89 -2.34
N SER A 189 0.60 14.01 -2.14
CA SER A 189 -0.10 14.31 -0.88
C SER A 189 -1.22 13.30 -0.57
N THR A 190 -1.94 12.83 -1.59
CA THR A 190 -3.01 11.85 -1.38
C THR A 190 -2.45 10.45 -1.12
N VAL A 191 -1.37 10.07 -1.81
CA VAL A 191 -0.63 8.83 -1.53
C VAL A 191 -0.06 8.86 -0.11
N ALA A 192 0.53 9.98 0.32
CA ALA A 192 1.01 10.15 1.69
C ALA A 192 -0.10 9.95 2.72
N ARG A 193 -1.29 10.54 2.51
CA ARG A 193 -2.46 10.32 3.39
C ARG A 193 -2.88 8.84 3.45
N LEU A 194 -2.88 8.16 2.30
CA LEU A 194 -3.20 6.73 2.24
C LEU A 194 -2.16 5.88 2.96
N LEU A 195 -0.87 6.16 2.76
CA LEU A 195 0.22 5.45 3.44
C LEU A 195 0.19 5.71 4.95
N ILE A 196 -0.08 6.93 5.41
CA ILE A 196 -0.28 7.22 6.84
C ILE A 196 -1.48 6.44 7.39
N ARG A 197 -2.60 6.38 6.66
CA ARG A 197 -3.79 5.61 7.08
C ARG A 197 -3.49 4.12 7.12
N HIS A 198 -2.77 3.60 6.13
CA HIS A 198 -2.40 2.18 6.06
C HIS A 198 -1.37 1.83 7.13
N SER A 199 -0.39 2.69 7.38
CA SER A 199 0.64 2.50 8.40
C SER A 199 0.01 2.46 9.80
N ARG A 200 -1.03 3.25 10.05
CA ARG A 200 -1.82 3.15 11.29
C ARG A 200 -2.47 1.77 11.52
N GLN A 201 -2.63 0.94 10.49
CA GLN A 201 -3.09 -0.45 10.66
C GLN A 201 -2.03 -1.35 11.32
N LEU A 202 -0.76 -0.92 11.41
CA LEU A 202 0.23 -1.63 12.23
C LEU A 202 -0.07 -1.53 13.72
N TYR A 203 -0.90 -0.57 14.15
CA TYR A 203 -1.42 -0.53 15.53
C TYR A 203 -2.60 -1.49 15.75
N THR A 204 -3.16 -2.11 14.71
CA THR A 204 -4.33 -2.99 14.84
C THR A 204 -4.09 -4.14 15.83
N PRO A 205 -2.96 -4.87 15.82
CA PRO A 205 -2.71 -5.92 16.82
C PRO A 205 -2.67 -5.39 18.25
N ALA A 206 -2.06 -4.21 18.47
CA ALA A 206 -2.04 -3.57 19.78
C ALA A 206 -3.45 -3.16 20.24
N LYS A 207 -4.26 -2.61 19.33
CA LYS A 207 -5.66 -2.25 19.61
C LYS A 207 -6.50 -3.49 19.95
N ILE A 208 -6.35 -4.58 19.20
CA ILE A 208 -7.04 -5.84 19.47
C ILE A 208 -6.64 -6.37 20.85
N ALA A 209 -5.34 -6.47 21.14
CA ALA A 209 -4.85 -6.94 22.44
C ALA A 209 -5.36 -6.06 23.59
N LEU A 210 -5.38 -4.74 23.41
CA LEU A 210 -5.92 -3.81 24.39
C LEU A 210 -7.43 -4.00 24.59
N SER A 211 -8.20 -4.11 23.50
CA SER A 211 -9.64 -4.34 23.56
C SER A 211 -9.98 -5.67 24.24
N VAL A 212 -9.21 -6.73 23.97
CA VAL A 212 -9.36 -8.03 24.64
C VAL A 212 -9.04 -7.89 26.13
N GLY A 213 -7.92 -7.25 26.49
CA GLY A 213 -7.54 -7.03 27.90
C GLY A 213 -8.59 -6.22 28.67
N LEU A 214 -9.07 -5.11 28.09
CA LEU A 214 -10.13 -4.30 28.68
C LEU A 214 -11.48 -5.04 28.77
N GLY A 215 -11.82 -5.85 27.76
CA GLY A 215 -13.02 -6.67 27.78
C GLY A 215 -12.98 -7.75 28.86
N VAL A 216 -11.83 -8.42 29.01
CA VAL A 216 -11.60 -9.40 30.09
C VAL A 216 -11.62 -8.71 31.45
N LEU A 217 -10.99 -7.54 31.60
CA LEU A 217 -11.03 -6.75 32.83
C LEU A 217 -12.46 -6.36 33.21
N LEU A 218 -13.25 -5.89 32.24
CA LEU A 218 -14.64 -5.54 32.49
C LEU A 218 -15.42 -6.79 32.92
N SER A 219 -15.16 -7.96 32.32
CA SER A 219 -15.77 -9.22 32.77
C SER A 219 -15.42 -9.54 34.22
N THR A 220 -14.18 -9.29 34.68
CA THR A 220 -13.77 -9.61 36.05
C THR A 220 -14.54 -8.83 37.09
N VAL A 221 -14.86 -7.56 36.78
CA VAL A 221 -15.67 -6.71 37.68
C VAL A 221 -17.07 -7.32 37.89
N TRP A 222 -17.58 -8.06 36.92
CA TRP A 222 -18.91 -8.67 36.98
C TRP A 222 -18.91 -10.11 37.50
N THR A 223 -17.79 -10.85 37.36
CA THR A 223 -17.70 -12.26 37.78
C THR A 223 -16.94 -12.46 39.09
N GLY A 224 -16.07 -11.52 39.48
CA GLY A 224 -15.20 -11.65 40.66
C GLY A 224 -14.00 -12.56 40.48
N GLU A 225 -13.74 -13.07 39.26
CA GLU A 225 -12.67 -14.04 39.02
C GLU A 225 -11.28 -13.38 38.94
N VAL A 226 -10.40 -13.71 39.90
CA VAL A 226 -9.04 -13.16 39.99
C VAL A 226 -8.13 -13.59 38.83
N VAL A 227 -8.31 -14.81 38.30
CA VAL A 227 -7.50 -15.33 37.17
C VAL A 227 -7.63 -14.45 35.93
N LEU A 228 -8.83 -13.92 35.67
CA LEU A 228 -9.08 -13.04 34.55
C LEU A 228 -8.34 -11.68 34.68
N VAL A 229 -8.01 -11.24 35.90
CA VAL A 229 -7.21 -10.02 36.13
C VAL A 229 -5.79 -10.22 35.62
N ALA A 230 -5.18 -11.38 35.90
CA ALA A 230 -3.86 -11.72 35.40
C ALA A 230 -3.84 -11.79 33.86
N ILE A 231 -4.85 -12.42 33.25
CA ILE A 231 -5.00 -12.49 31.78
C ILE A 231 -5.12 -11.08 31.18
N SER A 232 -5.92 -10.21 31.79
CA SER A 232 -6.06 -8.81 31.37
C SER A 232 -4.73 -8.06 31.45
N ALA A 233 -4.00 -8.18 32.56
CA ALA A 233 -2.70 -7.53 32.75
C ALA A 233 -1.69 -7.96 31.67
N VAL A 234 -1.63 -9.26 31.35
CA VAL A 234 -0.76 -9.78 30.27
C VAL A 234 -1.19 -9.22 28.91
N ALA A 235 -2.50 -9.21 28.60
CA ALA A 235 -2.99 -8.67 27.33
C ALA A 235 -2.69 -7.17 27.17
N VAL A 236 -2.84 -6.38 28.23
CA VAL A 236 -2.49 -4.95 28.25
C VAL A 236 -0.97 -4.76 28.07
N LEU A 237 -0.14 -5.55 28.76
CA LEU A 237 1.32 -5.49 28.59
C LEU A 237 1.73 -5.80 27.14
N VAL A 238 1.16 -6.85 26.55
CA VAL A 238 1.37 -7.20 25.13
C VAL A 238 0.94 -6.03 24.23
N ALA A 239 -0.21 -5.41 24.50
CA ALA A 239 -0.67 -4.25 23.74
C ALA A 239 0.32 -3.08 23.81
N VAL A 240 0.86 -2.77 25.00
CA VAL A 240 1.87 -1.71 25.19
C VAL A 240 3.14 -2.02 24.41
N VAL A 241 3.66 -3.25 24.48
CA VAL A 241 4.86 -3.67 23.74
C VAL A 241 4.64 -3.53 22.23
N LEU A 242 3.51 -4.03 21.71
CA LEU A 242 3.15 -3.91 20.30
C LEU A 242 2.98 -2.45 19.86
N PHE A 243 2.37 -1.62 20.71
CA PHE A 243 2.18 -0.20 20.44
C PHE A 243 3.52 0.56 20.38
N VAL A 244 4.42 0.34 21.34
CA VAL A 244 5.76 0.95 21.35
C VAL A 244 6.56 0.50 20.12
N ARG A 245 6.51 -0.79 19.76
CA ARG A 245 7.17 -1.30 18.55
C ARG A 245 6.62 -0.66 17.28
N ALA A 246 5.30 -0.55 17.15
CA ALA A 246 4.66 0.12 16.01
C ALA A 246 5.03 1.61 15.96
N ARG A 247 5.02 2.32 17.10
CA ARG A 247 5.41 3.73 17.19
C ARG A 247 6.85 3.96 16.77
N LYS A 248 7.81 3.15 17.23
CA LYS A 248 9.20 3.25 16.81
C LYS A 248 9.36 3.04 15.30
N ARG A 249 8.65 2.07 14.73
CA ARG A 249 8.70 1.76 13.29
C ARG A 249 8.01 2.81 12.42
N LEU A 250 7.01 3.51 12.94
CA LEU A 250 6.21 4.49 12.22
C LEU A 250 6.58 5.95 12.49
N GLY A 251 7.60 6.20 13.33
CA GLY A 251 7.98 7.55 13.73
C GLY A 251 8.14 8.50 12.54
N GLY A 252 8.95 8.11 11.56
CA GLY A 252 9.14 8.88 10.32
C GLY A 252 7.86 9.01 9.48
N TRP A 253 7.09 7.93 9.37
CA TRP A 253 5.82 7.91 8.61
C TRP A 253 4.77 8.87 9.17
N THR A 254 4.72 9.09 10.48
CA THR A 254 3.80 10.08 11.07
C THR A 254 4.15 11.53 10.70
N LYS A 255 5.42 11.79 10.35
CA LYS A 255 5.91 13.10 9.91
C LYS A 255 5.89 13.27 8.39
N LEU A 256 5.47 12.25 7.63
CA LEU A 256 5.59 12.24 6.16
C LEU A 256 5.04 13.50 5.49
N ARG A 257 3.93 14.06 5.98
CA ARG A 257 3.40 15.33 5.45
C ARG A 257 4.39 16.49 5.64
N GLN A 258 4.90 16.67 6.85
CA GLN A 258 5.90 17.68 7.17
C GLN A 258 7.19 17.47 6.36
N LEU A 259 7.60 16.22 6.14
CA LEU A 259 8.78 15.90 5.31
C LEU A 259 8.58 16.27 3.84
N LEU A 260 7.35 16.15 3.32
CA LEU A 260 7.00 16.58 1.97
C LEU A 260 6.83 18.11 1.84
N ASP A 261 6.53 18.78 2.94
CA ASP A 261 6.48 20.24 3.02
C ASP A 261 7.89 20.88 3.08
N ALA A 262 8.96 20.07 3.18
CA ALA A 262 10.33 20.56 3.36
C ALA A 262 10.91 21.29 2.14
N GLY A 263 10.37 21.05 0.95
CA GLY A 263 10.82 21.71 -0.27
C GLY A 263 10.43 20.96 -1.55
N PRO A 264 10.89 21.44 -2.71
CA PRO A 264 10.66 20.78 -3.99
C PRO A 264 11.37 19.42 -4.06
N TRP A 265 10.99 18.63 -5.05
CA TRP A 265 11.65 17.35 -5.30
C TRP A 265 13.02 17.57 -5.95
N GLN A 266 14.06 16.97 -5.37
CA GLN A 266 15.41 16.95 -5.94
C GLN A 266 15.83 15.52 -6.28
N ARG A 267 16.30 15.31 -7.50
CA ARG A 267 16.78 13.99 -7.96
C ARG A 267 18.20 13.76 -7.48
N VAL A 268 18.44 12.62 -6.85
CA VAL A 268 19.77 12.21 -6.36
C VAL A 268 20.10 10.78 -6.82
N PRO A 269 21.38 10.48 -7.13
CA PRO A 269 21.83 9.10 -7.29
C PRO A 269 21.58 8.27 -6.03
N ALA A 270 21.22 7.01 -6.23
CA ALA A 270 20.84 6.09 -5.17
C ALA A 270 21.24 4.65 -5.51
N GLU A 271 21.96 4.01 -4.60
CA GLU A 271 22.36 2.61 -4.68
C GLU A 271 21.64 1.84 -3.57
N LEU A 272 20.80 0.89 -3.93
CA LEU A 272 20.11 0.03 -2.97
C LEU A 272 21.02 -1.11 -2.54
N ASP A 273 21.17 -1.33 -1.23
CA ASP A 273 21.97 -2.44 -0.73
C ASP A 273 21.22 -3.77 -0.96
N GLU A 274 21.91 -4.73 -1.58
CA GLU A 274 21.38 -6.07 -1.87
C GLU A 274 21.89 -7.11 -0.86
N PRO A 275 21.12 -8.18 -0.58
CA PRO A 275 19.81 -8.49 -1.14
C PRO A 275 18.66 -7.76 -0.43
N TRP A 276 17.78 -7.11 -1.20
CA TRP A 276 16.48 -6.64 -0.70
C TRP A 276 15.34 -7.56 -1.14
N GLU A 277 14.66 -8.16 -0.15
CA GLU A 277 13.52 -9.04 -0.36
C GLU A 277 12.26 -8.54 0.33
N PRO A 278 11.18 -8.25 -0.42
CA PRO A 278 9.94 -7.80 0.18
C PRO A 278 9.30 -8.91 1.00
N GLY A 279 8.80 -8.55 2.19
CA GLY A 279 7.96 -9.45 2.96
C GLY A 279 6.62 -9.72 2.28
N ARG A 280 5.78 -10.52 2.95
CA ARG A 280 4.46 -10.96 2.45
C ARG A 280 3.51 -9.83 2.02
N ARG A 281 3.71 -8.62 2.52
CA ARG A 281 2.89 -7.42 2.23
C ARG A 281 3.49 -6.52 1.14
N GLY A 282 4.63 -6.89 0.54
CA GLY A 282 5.31 -6.08 -0.47
C GLY A 282 6.21 -4.99 0.10
N TYR A 283 6.44 -5.00 1.42
CA TYR A 283 7.31 -4.05 2.13
C TYR A 283 8.40 -4.82 2.89
N ALA A 284 9.58 -4.22 2.98
CA ALA A 284 10.67 -4.65 3.87
C ALA A 284 11.51 -3.45 4.27
N ASP A 285 12.22 -3.55 5.39
CA ASP A 285 13.22 -2.55 5.74
C ASP A 285 14.40 -2.70 4.76
N ALA A 286 15.03 -1.59 4.38
CA ALA A 286 16.18 -1.59 3.49
C ALA A 286 17.24 -0.60 3.97
N THR A 287 18.43 -0.73 3.40
CA THR A 287 19.48 0.28 3.45
C THR A 287 19.87 0.65 2.02
N ALA A 288 20.28 1.90 1.85
CA ALA A 288 20.73 2.42 0.56
C ALA A 288 21.81 3.46 0.80
N THR A 289 22.63 3.71 -0.21
CA THR A 289 23.56 4.83 -0.24
C THR A 289 23.03 5.88 -1.20
N LEU A 290 22.81 7.11 -0.72
CA LEU A 290 22.44 8.25 -1.57
C LEU A 290 23.66 9.12 -1.80
N THR A 291 23.78 9.69 -3.01
CA THR A 291 24.82 10.68 -3.31
C THR A 291 24.17 12.06 -3.42
N PHE A 292 24.51 12.97 -2.53
CA PHE A 292 23.93 14.32 -2.51
C PHE A 292 24.63 15.25 -3.53
N PRO A 293 24.06 16.45 -3.81
CA PRO A 293 24.61 17.37 -4.80
C PRO A 293 26.05 17.85 -4.53
N ASP A 294 26.47 17.83 -3.27
CA ASP A 294 27.84 18.10 -2.82
C ASP A 294 28.82 16.93 -3.07
N GLY A 295 28.31 15.80 -3.56
CA GLY A 295 29.07 14.57 -3.77
C GLY A 295 29.15 13.69 -2.52
N GLU A 296 28.58 14.09 -1.38
CA GLU A 296 28.59 13.28 -0.17
C GLU A 296 27.77 12.01 -0.36
N ARG A 297 28.37 10.86 -0.02
CA ARG A 297 27.70 9.56 -0.03
C ARG A 297 27.21 9.24 1.36
N VAL A 298 25.89 9.22 1.54
CA VAL A 298 25.27 9.06 2.84
C VAL A 298 24.50 7.74 2.90
N PRO A 299 24.83 6.84 3.85
CA PRO A 299 24.04 5.65 4.08
C PRO A 299 22.72 6.02 4.76
N VAL A 300 21.63 5.44 4.27
CA VAL A 300 20.28 5.70 4.77
C VAL A 300 19.54 4.40 5.01
N ARG A 301 18.67 4.40 6.02
CA ARG A 301 17.71 3.33 6.30
C ARG A 301 16.35 3.71 5.76
N LEU A 302 15.69 2.77 5.08
CA LEU A 302 14.36 2.93 4.50
C LEU A 302 13.39 1.96 5.19
N PRO A 303 12.82 2.32 6.35
CA PRO A 303 11.88 1.46 7.07
C PRO A 303 10.58 1.28 6.29
N LEU A 304 10.12 0.03 6.16
CA LEU A 304 8.91 -0.30 5.38
C LEU A 304 9.00 0.18 3.92
N MET A 305 10.19 0.12 3.31
CA MET A 305 10.35 0.43 1.89
C MET A 305 9.42 -0.45 1.06
N GLY A 306 8.61 0.19 0.22
CA GLY A 306 7.78 -0.49 -0.75
C GLY A 306 8.64 -0.96 -1.93
N ILE A 307 8.22 -2.07 -2.54
CA ILE A 307 8.84 -2.55 -3.77
C ILE A 307 8.93 -1.52 -4.91
N ASP A 308 8.00 -0.58 -5.01
CA ASP A 308 7.98 0.39 -6.10
C ASP A 308 9.18 1.32 -5.99
N VAL A 309 9.53 1.70 -4.76
CA VAL A 309 10.75 2.46 -4.46
C VAL A 309 11.99 1.61 -4.76
N ALA A 310 12.00 0.35 -4.30
CA ALA A 310 13.12 -0.57 -4.50
C ALA A 310 13.44 -0.79 -5.99
N GLU A 311 12.42 -1.13 -6.77
CA GLU A 311 12.54 -1.38 -8.21
C GLU A 311 12.83 -0.08 -8.97
N TYR A 312 12.29 1.06 -8.55
CA TYR A 312 12.66 2.35 -9.15
C TYR A 312 14.14 2.65 -8.94
N MET A 313 14.66 2.47 -7.72
CA MET A 313 16.08 2.67 -7.41
C MET A 313 16.96 1.70 -8.21
N ARG A 314 16.63 0.40 -8.24
CA ARG A 314 17.37 -0.61 -9.02
C ARG A 314 17.43 -0.27 -10.51
N ASN A 315 16.30 0.14 -11.08
CA ASN A 315 16.19 0.36 -12.51
C ASN A 315 16.78 1.71 -12.96
N THR A 316 16.78 2.72 -12.09
CA THR A 316 17.19 4.07 -12.48
C THR A 316 18.49 4.54 -11.84
N GLY A 317 19.00 3.85 -10.82
CA GLY A 317 20.12 4.29 -10.00
C GLY A 317 19.89 5.63 -9.31
N THR A 318 18.63 6.05 -9.17
CA THR A 318 18.26 7.37 -8.62
C THR A 318 17.01 7.29 -7.76
N VAL A 319 16.82 8.29 -6.92
CA VAL A 319 15.56 8.56 -6.19
C VAL A 319 15.35 10.07 -6.13
N TRP A 320 14.15 10.53 -5.76
CA TRP A 320 13.92 11.94 -5.45
C TRP A 320 13.77 12.13 -3.95
N ILE A 321 14.35 13.20 -3.41
CA ILE A 321 14.21 13.64 -2.03
C ILE A 321 13.38 14.93 -1.99
N ALA A 322 12.55 15.10 -0.96
CA ALA A 322 11.78 16.35 -0.79
C ALA A 322 12.57 17.33 0.08
N GLY A 323 12.94 18.49 -0.48
CA GLY A 323 13.73 19.52 0.19
C GLY A 323 15.16 19.08 0.52
N GLU A 324 15.82 19.85 1.38
CA GLU A 324 17.18 19.53 1.86
C GLU A 324 17.16 18.31 2.81
N PRO A 325 18.13 17.40 2.69
CA PRO A 325 18.17 16.19 3.50
C PRO A 325 18.48 16.49 4.98
N GLY A 326 17.49 16.25 5.85
CA GLY A 326 17.71 16.22 7.30
C GLY A 326 18.06 14.81 7.81
N THR A 327 17.94 14.60 9.13
CA THR A 327 18.11 13.26 9.74
C THR A 327 17.06 12.24 9.29
N THR A 328 15.86 12.72 8.96
CA THR A 328 14.76 11.95 8.36
C THR A 328 14.18 12.77 7.23
N PHE A 329 13.94 12.17 6.07
CA PHE A 329 13.39 12.87 4.91
C PHE A 329 12.48 11.95 4.08
N ALA A 330 11.65 12.56 3.23
CA ALA A 330 10.79 11.81 2.32
C ALA A 330 11.55 11.49 1.03
N VAL A 331 11.37 10.27 0.53
CA VAL A 331 11.92 9.84 -0.75
C VAL A 331 10.82 9.29 -1.66
N GLY A 332 10.90 9.51 -2.95
CA GLY A 332 9.86 9.07 -3.88
C GLY A 332 10.15 9.40 -5.32
N VAL A 333 9.08 9.50 -6.11
CA VAL A 333 9.12 9.97 -7.50
C VAL A 333 7.99 10.96 -7.73
N PRO A 334 8.29 12.19 -8.21
CA PRO A 334 7.30 13.23 -8.42
C PRO A 334 6.14 12.77 -9.30
N GLY A 335 4.91 13.14 -8.93
CA GLY A 335 3.71 12.82 -9.69
C GLY A 335 3.33 11.35 -9.75
N SER A 336 3.98 10.49 -8.96
CA SER A 336 3.73 9.05 -8.91
C SER A 336 3.22 8.59 -7.54
N ALA A 337 2.81 7.33 -7.45
CA ALA A 337 2.47 6.69 -6.18
C ALA A 337 3.68 6.10 -5.43
N ILE A 338 4.91 6.41 -5.84
CA ILE A 338 6.15 5.91 -5.25
C ILE A 338 6.57 6.85 -4.12
N LEU A 339 6.47 6.40 -2.87
CA LEU A 339 6.80 7.19 -1.70
C LEU A 339 7.29 6.32 -0.53
N ALA A 340 8.33 6.77 0.15
CA ALA A 340 8.87 6.19 1.38
C ALA A 340 9.46 7.28 2.28
N VAL A 341 9.91 6.85 3.46
CA VAL A 341 10.67 7.68 4.40
C VAL A 341 12.06 7.08 4.53
N ALA A 342 13.08 7.94 4.53
CA ALA A 342 14.47 7.58 4.79
C ALA A 342 14.94 8.21 6.10
N ASP A 343 15.75 7.47 6.85
CA ASP A 343 16.47 7.94 8.02
C ASP A 343 17.97 7.87 7.73
N GLN A 344 18.70 8.95 7.91
CA GLN A 344 20.15 8.95 7.77
C GLN A 344 20.76 8.03 8.84
N LEU A 345 21.60 7.08 8.40
CA LEU A 345 22.42 6.31 9.32
C LEU A 345 23.55 7.22 9.77
N GLN A 346 23.52 7.70 11.01
CA GLN A 346 24.62 8.50 11.54
C GLN A 346 25.92 7.70 11.41
N SER A 347 26.83 8.18 10.55
CA SER A 347 28.20 7.71 10.37
C SER A 347 29.02 8.05 11.62
N GLY A 348 28.68 7.46 12.77
CA GLY A 348 29.30 7.78 14.05
C GLY A 348 30.16 6.64 14.59
N PRO A 349 31.47 6.82 14.81
CA PRO A 349 32.28 5.91 15.62
C PRO A 349 31.91 6.11 17.11
N ARG A 350 30.81 5.51 17.57
CA ARG A 350 30.33 5.73 18.95
C ARG A 350 31.03 4.87 20.03
N ARG A 351 32.17 4.23 19.74
CA ARG A 351 32.80 3.25 20.66
C ARG A 351 34.34 3.26 20.81
N ALA A 352 35.08 4.26 20.36
CA ALA A 352 36.55 4.26 20.52
C ALA A 352 37.12 5.33 21.49
N GLN A 353 36.29 5.96 22.33
CA GLN A 353 36.76 6.87 23.39
C GLN A 353 36.15 6.49 24.76
N VAL A 354 36.43 5.27 25.21
CA VAL A 354 36.42 4.91 26.63
C VAL A 354 37.58 3.95 26.86
N GLN A 355 38.79 4.48 26.78
CA GLN A 355 40.02 3.94 27.37
C GLN A 355 41.13 4.97 27.08
N ALA A 356 41.14 6.02 27.89
CA ALA A 356 42.32 6.82 28.19
C ALA A 356 42.31 7.05 29.70
#